data_AF-A0A932VUU2-F1
#
_entry.id   AF-A0A932VUU2-F1
#
_cell.length_a   1.000
_cell.length_b   1.000
_cell.length_c   1.000
_cell.angle_alpha   90.00
_cell.angle_beta   90.00
_cell.angle_gamma   90.00
#
_symmetry.space_group_name_H-M   'P 1'
#
loop_
_entity.id
_entity.type
_entity.pdbx_description
1 polymer ?
#
loop_
_entity_poly.entity_id
_entity_poly.type
_entity_poly.pdbx_seq_one_letter_code
_entity_poly.pdbx_strand_id
1 'polypeptide(L)' 'MSFELLGLVVLLFVCWWFGWQLYQRLWIVQRGQGKKCLHCGQIYKGEPTYCPHCGEVVAQWSNRR' A
#
# COMPACT_ATOMS: atom_id res chain seq x y z
N MET A 1 -42.96 10.73 -6.31
CA MET A 1 -42.27 9.82 -5.37
C MET A 1 -41.05 9.09 -5.97
N SER A 2 -40.85 9.04 -7.29
CA SER A 2 -39.76 8.26 -7.91
C SER A 2 -38.37 8.94 -7.90
N PHE A 3 -38.31 10.28 -7.90
CA PHE A 3 -37.04 11.03 -7.95
C PHE A 3 -36.23 10.97 -6.64
N GLU A 4 -36.92 10.89 -5.50
CA GLU A 4 -36.28 10.80 -4.17
C GLU A 4 -35.53 9.47 -3.99
N LEU A 5 -36.13 8.38 -4.46
CA LEU A 5 -35.53 7.05 -4.46
C LEU A 5 -34.29 6.98 -5.37
N LEU A 6 -34.38 7.58 -6.56
CA LEU A 6 -33.24 7.67 -7.49
C LEU A 6 -32.08 8.48 -6.87
N GLY A 7 -32.39 9.58 -6.19
CA GLY A 7 -31.38 10.39 -5.48
C GLY A 7 -30.65 9.60 -4.40
N LEU A 8 -31.38 8.85 -3.56
CA LEU A 8 -30.78 8.02 -2.51
C LEU A 8 -29.92 6.89 -3.08
N VAL A 9 -30.38 6.23 -4.14
CA VAL A 9 -29.61 5.15 -4.80
C VAL A 9 -28.29 5.71 -5.35
N VAL A 10 -28.33 6.84 -6.04
CA VAL A 10 -27.11 7.48 -6.57
C VAL A 10 -26.16 7.86 -5.44
N LEU A 11 -26.67 8.41 -4.34
CA LEU A 11 -25.85 8.80 -3.19
C LEU A 11 -25.17 7.58 -2.53
N LEU A 12 -25.88 6.47 -2.37
CA LEU A 12 -25.32 5.22 -1.87
C LEU A 12 -24.23 4.68 -2.80
N PHE A 13 -24.46 4.70 -4.11
CA PHE A 13 -23.45 4.30 -5.11
C PHE A 13 -22.20 5.19 -5.05
N VAL A 14 -22.37 6.50 -4.91
CA VAL A 14 -21.24 7.44 -4.79
C VAL A 14 -20.47 7.20 -3.49
N CYS A 15 -21.14 7.08 -2.35
CA CYS A 15 -20.49 6.78 -1.07
C CYS A 15 -19.74 5.44 -1.09
N TRP A 16 -20.36 4.41 -1.67
CA TRP A 16 -19.72 3.10 -1.85
C TRP A 16 -18.48 3.21 -2.74
N TRP A 17 -18.60 3.91 -3.85
CA TRP A 17 -17.50 4.04 -4.81
C TRP A 17 -16.33 4.83 -4.22
N PHE A 18 -16.62 5.92 -3.52
CA PHE A 18 -15.60 6.75 -2.87
C PHE A 18 -14.88 5.99 -1.74
N GLY A 19 -15.62 5.21 -0.95
CA GLY A 19 -15.03 4.34 0.09
C GLY A 19 -14.10 3.28 -0.49
N TRP A 20 -14.51 2.64 -1.59
CA TRP A 20 -13.69 1.62 -2.26
C TRP A 20 -12.39 2.18 -2.85
N GLN A 21 -12.44 3.37 -3.46
CA GLN A 21 -11.26 4.06 -3.99
C GLN A 21 -10.22 4.35 -2.90
N LEU A 22 -10.68 4.83 -1.73
CA LEU A 22 -9.83 5.06 -0.56
C LEU A 22 -9.23 3.74 -0.04
N TYR A 23 -10.03 2.68 0.03
CA TYR A 23 -9.57 1.36 0.44
C TYR A 23 -8.46 0.83 -0.48
N GLN A 24 -8.62 0.94 -1.81
CA GLN A 24 -7.61 0.50 -2.77
C GLN A 24 -6.29 1.28 -2.64
N ARG A 25 -6.35 2.61 -2.44
CA ARG A 25 -5.14 3.42 -2.24
C ARG A 25 -4.35 3.02 -0.99
N LEU A 26 -5.03 2.81 0.14
CA LEU A 26 -4.37 2.38 1.38
C LEU A 26 -3.72 0.99 1.24
N TRP A 27 -4.38 0.09 0.51
CA TRP A 27 -3.91 -1.28 0.34
C TRP A 27 -2.71 -1.39 -0.62
N ILE A 28 -2.62 -0.53 -1.63
CA ILE A 28 -1.45 -0.42 -2.53
C ILE A 28 -0.22 0.05 -1.76
N VAL A 29 -0.38 1.02 -0.85
CA VAL A 29 0.72 1.52 0.00
C VAL A 29 1.27 0.42 0.91
N GLN A 30 0.41 -0.43 1.50
CA GLN A 30 0.87 -1.52 2.37
C GLN A 30 1.53 -2.69 1.63
N ARG A 31 1.13 -3.00 0.38
CA ARG A 31 1.70 -4.14 -0.36
C ARG A 31 2.97 -3.82 -1.14
N GLY A 32 3.27 -2.54 -1.34
CA GLY A 32 4.22 -2.08 -2.37
C GLY A 32 5.70 -2.02 -1.99
N GLN A 33 6.17 -2.55 -0.85
CA GLN A 33 7.60 -2.51 -0.52
C GLN A 33 8.21 -3.89 -0.39
N GLY A 34 8.19 -4.64 -1.50
CA GLY A 34 9.14 -5.71 -1.71
C GLY A 34 10.50 -5.09 -2.05
N LYS A 35 11.36 -4.90 -1.04
CA LYS A 35 12.71 -4.38 -1.27
C LYS A 35 13.61 -5.53 -1.69
N LYS A 36 14.41 -5.32 -2.72
CA LYS A 36 15.42 -6.28 -3.17
C LYS A 36 16.74 -5.96 -2.48
N CYS A 37 17.34 -6.94 -1.82
CA CYS A 37 18.65 -6.78 -1.21
C CYS A 37 19.71 -6.64 -2.32
N LEU A 38 20.57 -5.62 -2.25
CA LEU A 38 21.68 -5.42 -3.20
C LEU A 38 22.78 -6.48 -3.05
N HIS A 39 22.94 -7.07 -1.87
CA HIS A 39 24.01 -8.02 -1.59
C HIS A 39 23.66 -9.45 -2.01
N CYS A 40 22.48 -9.95 -1.64
CA CYS A 40 22.06 -11.33 -1.94
C CYS A 40 21.05 -11.43 -3.08
N GLY A 41 20.51 -10.31 -3.57
CA GLY A 41 19.52 -10.27 -4.64
C GLY A 41 18.13 -10.77 -4.24
N GLN A 42 17.91 -11.19 -3.00
CA GLN A 42 16.63 -11.70 -2.52
C GLN A 42 15.63 -10.57 -2.27
N ILE A 43 14.36 -10.85 -2.58
CA ILE A 43 13.24 -9.92 -2.34
C ILE A 43 12.69 -10.20 -0.95
N TYR A 44 12.65 -9.18 -0.10
CA TYR A 44 12.06 -9.26 1.23
C TYR A 44 10.96 -8.20 1.38
N LYS A 45 9.98 -8.49 2.24
CA LYS A 45 8.82 -7.62 2.49
C LYS A 45 9.05 -6.76 3.73
N GLY A 46 8.66 -5.49 3.66
CA GLY A 46 8.68 -4.55 4.78
C GLY A 46 9.93 -3.68 4.82
N GLU A 47 10.16 -3.04 5.98
CA GLU A 47 11.32 -2.18 6.25
C GLU A 47 12.23 -2.77 7.34
N PRO A 48 12.73 -4.01 7.16
CA PRO A 48 13.67 -4.56 8.12
C PRO A 48 14.99 -3.79 8.06
N THR A 49 15.58 -3.54 9.24
CA THR A 49 16.89 -2.91 9.39
C THR A 49 18.03 -3.79 8.89
N TYR A 50 17.78 -5.10 8.76
CA TYR A 50 18.71 -6.14 8.30
C TYR A 50 18.02 -7.07 7.29
N CYS A 51 18.78 -7.65 6.37
CA CYS A 51 18.24 -8.61 5.41
C CYS A 51 18.01 -9.96 6.11
N PRO A 52 16.78 -10.52 6.12
CA PRO A 52 16.51 -11.79 6.78
C PRO A 52 17.19 -13.01 6.13
N HIS A 53 17.75 -12.85 4.93
CA HIS A 53 18.41 -13.93 4.19
C HIS A 53 19.94 -13.95 4.37
N CYS A 54 20.58 -12.78 4.44
CA CYS A 54 22.04 -12.68 4.51
C CYS A 54 22.56 -11.94 5.76
N GLY A 55 21.67 -11.37 6.59
CA GLY A 55 22.04 -10.61 7.79
C GLY A 55 22.60 -9.22 7.52
N GLU A 56 22.73 -8.81 6.26
CA GLU A 56 23.32 -7.51 5.89
C GLU A 56 22.42 -6.34 6.32
N VAL A 57 23.02 -5.26 6.82
CA VAL A 57 22.29 -4.05 7.21
C VAL A 57 21.74 -3.38 5.95
N VAL A 58 20.41 -3.27 5.84
CA VAL A 58 19.75 -2.64 4.68
C VAL A 58 19.24 -1.24 5.00
N ALA A 59 19.73 -0.64 6.08
CA ALA A 59 19.34 0.67 6.55
C ALA A 59 19.36 1.69 5.40
N GLN A 60 18.16 2.00 4.87
CA GLN A 60 17.93 3.01 3.84
C GLN A 60 18.26 4.44 4.32
N TRP A 61 18.77 4.59 5.55
CA TRP A 61 19.09 5.85 6.21
C TRP A 61 20.61 6.09 6.41
N SER A 62 21.51 5.24 5.90
CA SER A 62 22.96 5.45 6.12
C SER A 62 23.72 6.14 4.98
N ASN A 63 23.06 6.48 3.86
CA ASN A 63 23.73 7.09 2.70
C ASN A 63 23.22 8.50 2.36
N ARG A 64 23.05 9.32 3.40
CA ARG A 64 23.15 10.79 3.29
C ARG A 64 24.55 11.16 3.75
N ARG A 65 25.54 11.01 2.88
CA ARG A 65 26.87 11.60 3.06
C ARG A 65 27.30 12.28 1.77
#